data_AF-A0A3B8XEW4-F1
#
_entry.id   AF-A0A3B8XEW4-F1
#
_cell.length_a   1.000
_cell.length_b   1.000
_cell.length_c   1.000
_cell.angle_alpha   90.00
_cell.angle_beta   90.00
_cell.angle_gamma   90.00
#
_symmetry.space_group_name_H-M   'P 1'
#
loop_
_entity.id
_entity.type
_entity.pdbx_description
1 polymer ?
#
loop_
_entity_poly.entity_id
_entity_poly.type
_entity_poly.pdbx_seq_one_letter_code
_entity_poly.pdbx_strand_id
1 'polypeptide(L)'
;ELRLEPALDRLVMFARWVTPALMRRRYDARFFLATLPPDQAVRPQEGEVTDFVWTTPDRALSNSEITLVYATRTVLESVASDKDVKKLFSRARRLKEVPIVEPRMTRTESGWEISH
;
A
#
# COMPACT_ATOMS: atom_id res chain seq x y z
N GLU A 1 -9.21 13.43 -30.79
CA GLU A 1 -8.63 12.86 -29.55
C GLU A 1 -8.97 13.73 -28.36
N LEU A 2 -9.42 13.15 -27.26
CA LEU A 2 -9.58 13.86 -26.00
C LEU A 2 -8.17 14.09 -25.43
N ARG A 3 -7.72 15.34 -25.33
CA ARG A 3 -6.41 15.72 -24.74
C ARG A 3 -6.49 15.57 -23.22
N LEU A 4 -6.42 14.33 -22.74
CA LEU A 4 -6.48 14.03 -21.31
C LEU A 4 -5.07 13.96 -20.73
N GLU A 5 -4.93 14.50 -19.52
CA GLU A 5 -3.70 14.41 -18.72
C GLU A 5 -3.98 13.69 -17.40
N PRO A 6 -3.03 12.90 -16.87
CA PRO A 6 -3.19 12.26 -15.56
C PRO A 6 -3.28 13.28 -14.42
N ALA A 7 -4.27 13.13 -13.55
CA ALA A 7 -4.45 13.98 -12.36
C ALA A 7 -3.49 13.58 -11.22
N LEU A 8 -2.18 13.71 -11.46
CA LEU A 8 -1.12 13.34 -10.50
C LEU A 8 -1.18 14.18 -9.22
N ASP A 9 -1.75 15.39 -9.29
CA ASP A 9 -2.03 16.27 -8.17
C ASP A 9 -3.02 15.68 -7.14
N ARG A 10 -3.78 14.66 -7.56
CA ARG A 10 -4.74 13.95 -6.69
C ARG A 10 -4.12 12.75 -5.95
N LEU A 11 -2.89 12.37 -6.28
CA LEU A 11 -2.15 11.32 -5.59
C LEU A 11 -1.36 11.91 -4.43
N VAL A 12 -1.45 11.29 -3.25
CA VAL A 12 -0.62 11.68 -2.10
C VAL A 12 0.36 10.56 -1.79
N MET A 13 1.67 10.83 -1.92
CA MET A 13 2.70 9.87 -1.57
C MET A 13 2.63 9.56 -0.07
N PHE A 14 2.61 8.27 0.28
CA PHE A 14 2.33 7.83 1.65
C PHE A 14 3.43 6.94 2.23
N ALA A 15 3.94 5.99 1.46
CA ALA A 15 5.02 5.11 1.89
C ALA A 15 5.94 4.73 0.73
N ARG A 16 7.18 4.39 1.04
CA ARG A 16 8.15 3.84 0.08
C ARG A 16 8.87 2.66 0.71
N TRP A 17 8.72 1.49 0.09
CA TRP A 17 9.26 0.23 0.57
C TRP A 17 10.21 -0.35 -0.45
N VAL A 18 11.42 -0.65 0.00
CA VAL A 18 12.39 -1.41 -0.79
C VAL A 18 12.42 -2.83 -0.22
N THR A 19 12.23 -3.82 -1.08
CA THR A 19 12.35 -5.23 -0.68
C THR A 19 13.73 -5.54 -0.10
N PRO A 20 13.84 -6.40 0.91
CA PRO A 20 15.11 -6.75 1.54
C PRO A 20 16.19 -7.15 0.54
N ALA A 21 17.43 -6.74 0.80
CA ALA A 21 18.59 -7.07 -0.04
C ALA A 21 18.78 -8.58 -0.29
N LEU A 22 18.34 -9.43 0.65
CA LEU A 22 18.47 -10.88 0.55
C LEU A 22 17.47 -11.53 -0.43
N MET A 23 16.43 -10.81 -0.85
CA MET A 23 15.44 -11.36 -1.79
C MET A 23 16.00 -11.35 -3.22
N ARG A 24 15.83 -12.47 -3.93
CA ARG A 24 16.27 -12.60 -5.34
C ARG A 24 15.60 -11.57 -6.27
N ARG A 25 14.31 -11.29 -6.05
CA ARG A 25 13.58 -10.26 -6.78
C ARG A 25 13.40 -9.06 -5.88
N ARG A 26 13.87 -7.91 -6.35
CA ARG A 26 13.82 -6.66 -5.58
C ARG A 26 12.99 -5.60 -6.29
N TYR A 27 12.26 -4.84 -5.50
CA TYR A 27 11.39 -3.76 -5.93
C TYR A 27 11.56 -2.56 -5.00
N ASP A 28 11.47 -1.37 -5.58
CA ASP A 28 11.33 -0.08 -4.89
C ASP A 28 9.89 0.40 -5.12
N ALA A 29 9.01 0.03 -4.20
CA ALA A 29 7.57 0.25 -4.31
C ALA A 29 7.17 1.55 -3.62
N ARG A 30 6.46 2.41 -4.36
CA ARG A 30 5.87 3.65 -3.83
C ARG A 30 4.37 3.48 -3.69
N PHE A 31 3.85 3.78 -2.51
CA PHE A 31 2.43 3.69 -2.19
C PHE A 31 1.83 5.09 -2.15
N PHE A 32 0.68 5.24 -2.79
CA PHE A 32 -0.05 6.50 -2.87
C PHE A 32 -1.47 6.32 -2.32
N LEU A 33 -1.98 7.37 -1.69
CA LEU A 33 -3.39 7.48 -1.36
C LEU A 33 -4.10 8.23 -2.48
N ALA A 34 -5.28 7.74 -2.84
CA ALA A 34 -6.18 8.37 -3.81
C ALA A 34 -7.63 8.11 -3.41
N THR A 35 -8.51 9.08 -3.69
CA THR A 35 -9.96 8.89 -3.59
C THR A 35 -10.48 8.41 -4.93
N LEU A 36 -11.27 7.33 -4.96
CA LEU A 36 -12.02 6.97 -6.16
C LEU A 36 -13.04 8.08 -6.45
N PRO A 37 -12.97 8.75 -7.62
CA PRO A 37 -13.99 9.70 -8.03
C PRO A 37 -15.39 9.05 -8.03
N PRO A 38 -16.45 9.81 -7.72
CA PRO A 38 -17.81 9.31 -7.87
C PRO A 38 -18.03 8.84 -9.32
N ASP A 39 -18.92 7.86 -9.47
CA ASP A 39 -19.36 7.31 -10.76
C ASP A 39 -18.28 6.54 -11.56
N GLN A 40 -17.09 6.30 -10.97
CA GLN A 40 -16.12 5.36 -11.53
C GLN A 40 -16.40 3.93 -11.05
N ALA A 41 -16.51 3.01 -12.00
CA ALA A 41 -16.60 1.57 -11.73
C ALA A 41 -15.22 0.92 -11.85
N VAL A 42 -14.86 0.08 -10.88
CA VAL A 42 -13.67 -0.76 -10.97
C VAL A 42 -13.91 -1.85 -12.01
N ARG A 43 -13.02 -1.93 -13.00
CA ARG A 43 -12.99 -3.01 -13.99
C ARG A 43 -11.59 -3.62 -13.97
N PRO A 44 -11.40 -4.76 -13.29
CA PRO A 44 -10.11 -5.44 -13.29
C PRO A 44 -9.72 -5.88 -14.70
N GLN A 45 -8.43 -5.84 -15.00
CA GLN A 45 -7.89 -6.32 -16.26
C GLN A 45 -7.87 -7.86 -16.24
N GLU A 46 -8.53 -8.47 -17.24
CA GLU A 46 -8.53 -9.92 -17.39
C GLU A 46 -7.10 -10.44 -17.61
N GLY A 47 -6.76 -11.53 -16.91
CA GLY A 47 -5.43 -12.13 -16.92
C GLY A 47 -4.43 -11.52 -15.93
N GLU A 48 -4.71 -10.34 -15.38
CA GLU A 48 -3.85 -9.70 -14.35
C GLU A 48 -4.45 -9.79 -12.95
N VAL A 49 -5.77 -9.63 -12.82
CA VAL A 49 -6.47 -9.63 -11.54
C VAL A 49 -7.55 -10.70 -11.56
N THR A 50 -7.48 -11.66 -10.63
CA THR A 50 -8.42 -12.78 -10.54
C THR A 50 -9.66 -12.45 -9.72
N ASP A 51 -9.55 -11.55 -8.73
CA ASP A 51 -10.66 -11.13 -7.87
C ASP A 51 -10.39 -9.73 -7.28
N PHE A 52 -11.44 -9.02 -6.89
CA PHE A 52 -11.33 -7.72 -6.21
C PHE A 52 -12.45 -7.50 -5.21
N VAL A 53 -12.15 -6.78 -4.12
CA VAL A 53 -13.14 -6.42 -3.11
C VAL A 53 -12.86 -5.04 -2.53
N TRP A 54 -13.92 -4.28 -2.28
CA TRP A 54 -13.86 -3.10 -1.42
C TRP A 54 -14.00 -3.53 0.04
N THR A 55 -12.98 -3.26 0.85
CA THR A 55 -12.94 -3.64 2.27
C THR A 55 -12.28 -2.55 3.11
N THR A 56 -12.55 -2.55 4.41
CA THR A 56 -11.82 -1.69 5.35
C THR A 56 -10.44 -2.29 5.66
N PRO A 57 -9.46 -1.46 6.07
CA PRO A 57 -8.16 -1.95 6.49
C PRO A 57 -8.25 -3.00 7.61
N ASP A 58 -9.05 -2.75 8.65
CA ASP A 58 -9.22 -3.70 9.76
C ASP A 58 -9.72 -5.07 9.29
N ARG A 59 -10.72 -5.08 8.41
CA ARG A 59 -11.28 -6.32 7.86
C ARG A 59 -10.27 -7.04 6.97
N ALA A 60 -9.46 -6.32 6.20
CA ALA A 60 -8.40 -6.93 5.40
C ALA A 60 -7.32 -7.57 6.28
N LEU A 61 -6.97 -6.92 7.41
CA LEU A 61 -5.93 -7.39 8.32
C LEU A 61 -6.37 -8.60 9.16
N SER A 62 -7.66 -8.70 9.50
CA SER A 62 -8.21 -9.77 10.33
C SER A 62 -8.71 -10.99 9.53
N ASN A 63 -8.83 -10.89 8.20
CA ASN A 63 -9.38 -11.96 7.38
C ASN A 63 -8.27 -12.93 6.93
N SER A 64 -8.30 -14.17 7.43
CA SER A 64 -7.33 -15.22 7.09
C SER A 64 -7.33 -15.61 5.62
N GLU A 65 -8.44 -15.40 4.91
CA GLU A 65 -8.56 -15.71 3.48
C GLU A 65 -7.82 -14.68 2.61
N ILE A 66 -7.46 -13.51 3.16
CA ILE A 66 -6.73 -12.47 2.43
C ILE A 66 -5.24 -12.60 2.73
N THR A 67 -4.50 -13.15 1.76
CA THR A 67 -3.04 -13.16 1.83
C THR A 67 -2.49 -11.77 1.51
N LEU A 68 -1.86 -11.13 2.50
CA LEU A 68 -1.23 -9.83 2.35
C LEU A 68 0.30 -9.98 2.31
N VAL A 69 0.92 -9.47 1.24
CA VAL A 69 2.38 -9.27 1.24
C VAL A 69 2.75 -8.25 2.33
N TYR A 70 3.97 -8.37 2.86
CA TYR A 70 4.44 -7.62 4.02
C TYR A 70 4.21 -6.11 3.91
N ALA A 71 4.64 -5.49 2.80
CA ALA A 71 4.48 -4.05 2.60
C ALA A 71 3.00 -3.62 2.59
N THR A 72 2.11 -4.41 1.97
CA THR A 72 0.67 -4.13 1.97
C THR A 72 0.09 -4.23 3.37
N ARG A 73 0.47 -5.26 4.14
CA ARG A 73 0.05 -5.41 5.55
C ARG A 73 0.46 -4.19 6.38
N THR A 74 1.73 -3.77 6.32
CA THR A 74 2.22 -2.63 7.10
C THR A 74 1.56 -1.32 6.69
N VAL A 75 1.31 -1.11 5.39
CA VAL A 75 0.55 0.05 4.91
C VAL A 75 -0.87 0.04 5.48
N LEU A 76 -1.57 -1.10 5.43
CA LEU A 76 -2.92 -1.24 6.00
C LEU A 76 -2.94 -1.00 7.52
N GLU A 77 -1.99 -1.57 8.27
CA GLU A 77 -1.85 -1.35 9.71
C GLU A 77 -1.67 0.15 10.03
N SER A 78 -0.87 0.85 9.23
CA SER A 78 -0.60 2.27 9.43
C SER A 78 -1.79 3.20 9.12
N VAL A 79 -2.80 2.73 8.38
CA VAL A 79 -4.01 3.50 8.05
C VAL A 79 -5.26 3.01 8.77
N ALA A 80 -5.25 1.80 9.33
CA ALA A 80 -6.39 1.22 10.05
C ALA A 80 -6.85 2.07 11.24
N SER A 81 -5.93 2.77 11.90
CA SER A 81 -6.25 3.66 13.03
C SER A 81 -6.95 4.95 12.61
N ASP A 82 -6.88 5.35 11.34
CA ASP A 82 -7.52 6.57 10.82
C ASP A 82 -8.96 6.28 10.38
N LYS A 83 -9.92 6.44 11.31
CA LYS A 83 -11.36 6.32 11.02
C LYS A 83 -11.94 7.46 10.17
N ASP A 84 -11.13 8.49 9.89
CA ASP A 84 -11.51 9.67 9.12
C ASP A 84 -10.54 9.87 7.95
N VAL A 85 -11.05 9.66 6.73
CA VAL A 85 -10.27 9.80 5.49
C VAL A 85 -9.66 11.19 5.35
N LYS A 86 -10.32 12.26 5.82
CA LYS A 86 -9.77 13.62 5.72
C LYS A 86 -8.53 13.78 6.60
N LYS A 87 -8.56 13.19 7.80
CA LYS A 87 -7.40 13.17 8.71
C LYS A 87 -6.25 12.36 8.13
N LEU A 88 -6.54 11.19 7.55
CA LEU A 88 -5.53 10.38 6.85
C LEU A 88 -4.84 11.17 5.74
N PHE A 89 -5.60 11.82 4.86
CA PHE A 89 -5.02 12.63 3.78
C PHE A 89 -4.25 13.86 4.31
N SER A 90 -4.74 14.51 5.37
CA SER A 90 -4.02 15.61 6.03
C SER A 90 -2.69 15.16 6.63
N ARG A 91 -2.68 14.00 7.30
CA ARG A 91 -1.47 13.36 7.84
C ARG A 91 -0.48 13.03 6.74
N ALA A 92 -0.94 12.39 5.66
CA ALA A 92 -0.10 12.03 4.52
C ALA A 92 0.53 13.25 3.85
N ARG A 93 -0.23 14.34 3.62
CA ARG A 93 0.30 15.58 3.03
C ARG A 93 1.31 16.31 3.92
N ARG A 94 1.36 16.03 5.22
CA ARG A 94 2.35 16.61 6.15
C ARG A 94 3.67 15.87 6.13
N LEU A 95 3.75 14.69 5.52
CA LEU A 95 5.00 13.97 5.29
C LEU A 95 5.81 14.74 4.24
N LYS A 96 6.69 15.65 4.69
CA LYS A 96 7.56 16.43 3.80
C LYS A 96 8.47 15.54 2.96
N GLU A 97 8.96 14.47 3.59
CA GLU A 97 9.71 13.41 2.94
C GLU A 97 9.18 12.07 3.45
N VAL A 98 8.91 11.16 2.52
CA VAL A 98 8.52 9.79 2.84
C VAL A 98 9.79 8.95 2.91
N PRO A 99 10.18 8.47 4.11
CA PRO A 99 11.41 7.70 4.26
C PRO A 99 11.32 6.40 3.46
N ILE A 100 12.48 5.94 3.00
CA ILE A 100 12.62 4.61 2.41
C ILE A 100 12.71 3.60 3.55
N VAL A 101 11.78 2.66 3.59
CA VAL A 101 11.84 1.53 4.50
C VAL A 101 12.38 0.32 3.74
N GLU A 102 13.57 -0.16 4.13
CA GLU A 102 14.14 -1.41 3.63
C GLU A 102 14.27 -2.42 4.77
N PRO A 103 13.34 -3.40 4.86
CA PRO A 103 13.39 -4.37 5.94
C PRO A 103 14.62 -5.27 5.83
N ARG A 104 15.13 -5.68 6.99
CA ARG A 104 16.19 -6.67 7.09
C ARG A 104 15.60 -8.02 7.43
N MET A 105 16.07 -9.03 6.72
CA MET A 105 15.76 -10.43 7.00
C MET A 105 16.92 -11.04 7.77
N THR A 106 16.65 -11.49 8.99
CA THR A 106 17.63 -12.17 9.85
C THR A 106 17.17 -13.60 10.11
N ARG A 107 18.08 -14.56 9.99
CA ARG A 107 17.81 -15.95 10.34
C ARG A 107 18.01 -16.12 11.85
N THR A 108 16.97 -16.57 12.53
CA THR A 108 16.97 -16.90 13.96
C THR A 108 16.76 -18.41 14.15
N GLU A 109 16.83 -18.89 15.39
CA GLU A 109 16.58 -20.30 15.73
C GLU A 109 15.14 -20.74 15.42
N SER A 110 14.19 -19.81 15.46
CA SER A 110 12.76 -20.02 15.20
C SER A 110 12.35 -19.83 13.73
N GLY A 111 13.25 -19.34 12.86
CA GLY A 111 12.97 -19.15 11.44
C GLY A 111 13.59 -17.88 10.85
N TRP A 112 12.84 -17.21 9.97
CA TRP A 112 13.22 -15.90 9.43
C TRP A 112 12.42 -14.81 10.11
N GLU A 113 13.11 -13.79 10.59
CA GLU A 113 12.51 -12.59 11.17
C GLU A 113 12.71 -11.40 10.24
N ILE A 114 11.70 -10.52 10.18
CA ILE A 114 11.72 -9.28 9.41
C ILE A 114 11.71 -8.11 10.41
N SER A 115 12.71 -7.24 10.32
CA SER A 115 12.81 -6.00 11.11
C SER A 115 12.92 -4.78 10.19
N HIS A 116 12.42 -3.61 10.61
CA HIS A 116 12.55 -2.35 9.89
C HIS A 116 12.61 -1.16 10.85
#